data_AF-A0A7J4SQT1-F1
#
_entry.id   AF-A0A7J4SQT1-F1
#
_cell.length_a   1.000
_cell.length_b   1.000
_cell.length_c   1.000
_cell.angle_alpha   90.00
_cell.angle_beta   90.00
_cell.angle_gamma   90.00
#
_symmetry.space_group_name_H-M   'P 1'
#
loop_
_entity.id
_entity.type
_entity.pdbx_description
1 polymer ?
#
loop_
_entity_poly.entity_id
_entity_poly.type
_entity_poly.pdbx_seq_one_letter_code
_entity_poly.pdbx_strand_id
1 'polypeptide(L)'
;MADEDDITNQEEDVPEDEGAAEISIESLERDLQYARAEIANVRSRASRERADLIRYSPSQLGLRMLDVLRSLELAIESSKDSSDSTLEGLRLTAESMRSALSSEGIVEIDVEDEVFDPSRMEAIAAIPAP
;
A
#
# COMPACT_ATOMS: atom_id res chain seq x y z
N MET A 1 -58.69 73.05 -6.19
CA MET A 1 -59.18 71.85 -6.90
C MET A 1 -57.91 71.16 -7.37
N ALA A 2 -57.29 70.40 -6.46
CA ALA A 2 -57.58 68.96 -6.25
C ALA A 2 -56.96 68.19 -7.43
N ASP A 3 -55.75 67.67 -7.26
CA ASP A 3 -55.47 66.26 -6.86
C ASP A 3 -55.16 65.48 -8.16
N GLU A 4 -54.18 64.59 -8.34
CA GLU A 4 -53.36 63.73 -7.47
C GLU A 4 -52.23 63.15 -8.36
N ASP A 5 -51.09 62.85 -7.74
CA ASP A 5 -50.18 61.70 -7.96
C ASP A 5 -49.76 61.23 -9.37
N ASP A 6 -48.44 61.09 -9.60
CA ASP A 6 -47.79 59.77 -9.48
C ASP A 6 -46.27 59.85 -9.76
N ILE A 7 -45.50 59.71 -8.68
CA ILE A 7 -44.20 59.04 -8.50
C ILE A 7 -43.18 59.16 -9.66
N THR A 8 -42.19 60.04 -9.45
CA THR A 8 -40.88 59.96 -10.09
C THR A 8 -40.11 58.78 -9.49
N ASN A 9 -40.14 57.62 -10.15
CA ASN A 9 -39.25 56.51 -9.83
C ASN A 9 -37.82 56.89 -10.26
N GLN A 10 -37.05 57.41 -9.31
CA GLN A 10 -35.61 57.58 -9.46
C GLN A 10 -35.00 56.18 -9.41
N GLU A 11 -34.51 55.70 -10.55
CA GLU A 11 -33.54 54.60 -10.58
C GLU A 11 -32.29 55.10 -9.83
N GLU A 12 -32.17 54.69 -8.56
CA GLU A 12 -30.92 54.72 -7.83
C GLU A 12 -29.96 53.74 -8.53
N ASP A 13 -29.15 54.29 -9.43
CA ASP A 13 -27.93 53.66 -9.94
C ASP A 13 -26.93 53.60 -8.79
N VAL A 14 -27.05 52.56 -7.96
CA VAL A 14 -26.03 52.20 -6.97
C VAL A 14 -24.86 51.63 -7.76
N PRO A 15 -23.65 52.23 -7.71
CA PRO A 15 -22.50 51.59 -8.33
C PRO A 15 -22.18 50.36 -7.48
N GLU A 16 -22.63 49.19 -7.93
CA GLU A 16 -22.07 47.93 -7.46
C GLU A 16 -20.58 47.95 -7.81
N ASP A 17 -19.74 47.75 -6.80
CA ASP A 17 -18.29 47.70 -6.93
C ASP A 17 -17.90 46.42 -7.68
N GLU A 18 -18.14 46.39 -9.01
CA GLU A 18 -17.93 45.26 -9.92
C GLU A 18 -16.50 44.69 -9.78
N GLY A 19 -15.52 45.56 -9.53
CA GLY A 19 -14.13 45.17 -9.30
C GLY A 19 -13.92 44.37 -8.02
N ALA A 20 -14.63 44.68 -6.92
CA ALA A 20 -14.54 43.90 -5.68
C ALA A 20 -15.24 42.53 -5.82
N ALA A 21 -16.34 42.47 -6.58
CA ALA A 21 -17.02 41.22 -6.89
C ALA A 21 -16.15 40.28 -7.75
N GLU A 22 -15.48 40.82 -8.78
CA GLU A 22 -14.57 40.04 -9.64
C GLU A 22 -13.32 39.54 -8.89
N ILE A 23 -12.71 40.36 -8.03
CA ILE A 23 -11.58 39.94 -7.19
C ILE A 23 -12.03 38.82 -6.22
N SER A 24 -13.23 38.92 -5.66
CA SER A 24 -13.81 37.89 -4.79
C SER A 24 -14.02 36.57 -5.54
N ILE A 25 -14.62 36.62 -6.74
CA ILE A 25 -14.80 35.45 -7.61
C ILE A 25 -13.46 34.81 -7.95
N GLU A 26 -12.47 35.59 -8.37
CA GLU A 26 -11.13 35.06 -8.72
C GLU A 26 -10.46 34.40 -7.49
N SER A 27 -10.63 34.98 -6.29
CA SER A 27 -10.12 34.38 -5.05
C SER A 27 -10.78 33.03 -4.74
N LEU A 28 -12.11 32.95 -4.87
CA LEU A 28 -12.89 31.72 -4.67
C LEU A 28 -12.55 30.65 -5.69
N GLU A 29 -12.34 31.03 -6.96
CA GLU A 29 -11.92 30.10 -8.01
C GLU A 29 -10.52 29.52 -7.73
N ARG A 30 -9.57 30.36 -7.29
CA ARG A 30 -8.24 29.88 -6.87
C ARG A 30 -8.36 28.93 -5.69
N ASP A 31 -9.10 29.28 -4.64
CA ASP A 31 -9.26 28.44 -3.45
C ASP A 31 -9.90 27.09 -3.81
N LEU A 32 -10.90 27.11 -4.69
CA LEU A 32 -11.56 25.91 -5.18
C LEU A 32 -10.61 25.06 -6.05
N GLN A 33 -9.75 25.67 -6.87
CA GLN A 33 -8.71 24.96 -7.61
C GLN A 33 -7.70 24.30 -6.67
N TYR A 34 -7.25 25.02 -5.63
CA TYR A 34 -6.36 24.47 -4.60
C TYR A 34 -7.00 23.31 -3.85
N ALA A 35 -8.25 23.47 -3.39
CA ALA A 35 -8.98 22.42 -2.69
C ALA A 35 -9.15 21.16 -3.57
N ARG A 36 -9.45 21.32 -4.86
CA ARG A 36 -9.51 20.20 -5.81
C ARG A 36 -8.17 19.50 -5.97
N ALA A 37 -7.08 20.27 -6.07
CA ALA A 37 -5.74 19.71 -6.17
C ALA A 37 -5.34 18.94 -4.90
N GLU A 38 -5.68 19.45 -3.72
CA GLU A 38 -5.42 18.79 -2.45
C GLU A 38 -6.18 17.47 -2.33
N ILE A 39 -7.48 17.45 -2.68
CA ILE A 39 -8.28 16.23 -2.72
C ILE A 39 -7.67 15.21 -3.70
N ALA A 40 -7.24 15.64 -4.89
CA ALA A 40 -6.61 14.77 -5.86
C ALA A 40 -5.31 14.14 -5.32
N ASN A 41 -4.48 14.93 -4.65
CA ASN A 41 -3.24 14.46 -4.02
C ASN A 41 -3.51 13.48 -2.87
N VAL A 42 -4.47 13.78 -1.99
CA VAL A 42 -4.89 12.87 -0.90
C VAL A 42 -5.42 11.56 -1.47
N ARG A 43 -6.26 11.61 -2.51
CA ARG A 43 -6.78 10.40 -3.17
C ARG A 43 -5.67 9.56 -3.80
N SER A 44 -4.72 10.19 -4.47
CA SER A 44 -3.57 9.49 -5.05
C SER A 44 -2.72 8.82 -3.96
N ARG A 45 -2.44 9.53 -2.88
CA ARG A 45 -1.69 9.02 -1.72
C ARG A 45 -2.40 7.84 -1.06
N ALA A 46 -3.69 7.98 -0.75
CA ALA A 46 -4.50 6.93 -0.15
C ALA A 46 -4.57 5.67 -1.04
N SER A 47 -4.61 5.85 -2.37
CA SER A 47 -4.57 4.72 -3.30
C SER A 47 -3.24 3.96 -3.24
N ARG A 48 -2.11 4.66 -3.11
CA ARG A 48 -0.78 4.03 -2.97
C ARG A 48 -0.66 3.31 -1.66
N GLU A 49 -1.03 3.96 -0.55
CA GLU A 49 -1.02 3.35 0.78
C GLU A 49 -1.89 2.08 0.82
N ARG A 50 -3.08 2.11 0.22
CA ARG A 50 -3.93 0.92 0.12
C ARG A 50 -3.28 -0.20 -0.69
N ALA A 51 -2.59 0.13 -1.78
CA ALA A 51 -1.89 -0.85 -2.59
C ALA A 51 -0.73 -1.49 -1.81
N ASP A 52 0.02 -0.69 -1.05
CA ASP A 52 1.11 -1.18 -0.20
C ASP A 52 0.58 -2.05 0.94
N LEU A 53 -0.51 -1.64 1.60
CA LEU A 53 -1.16 -2.47 2.61
C LEU A 53 -1.56 -3.84 2.08
N ILE A 54 -2.14 -3.91 0.87
CA ILE A 54 -2.49 -5.19 0.24
C ILE A 54 -1.23 -6.00 -0.06
N ARG A 55 -0.20 -5.37 -0.65
CA ARG A 55 1.07 -6.03 -0.99
C ARG A 55 1.76 -6.64 0.22
N TYR A 56 1.77 -5.95 1.36
CA TYR A 56 2.49 -6.38 2.56
C TYR A 56 1.60 -7.05 3.62
N SER A 57 0.28 -7.11 3.43
CA SER A 57 -0.64 -7.80 4.35
C SER A 57 -0.26 -9.26 4.66
N PRO A 58 0.19 -10.09 3.70
CA PRO A 58 0.51 -11.49 4.01
C PRO A 58 1.85 -11.66 4.77
N SER A 59 2.71 -10.64 4.81
CA SER A 59 4.08 -10.76 5.33
C SER A 59 4.17 -11.28 6.76
N GLN A 60 3.36 -10.75 7.68
CA GLN A 60 3.40 -11.16 9.10
C GLN A 60 2.92 -12.59 9.30
N LEU A 61 1.91 -13.02 8.55
CA LEU A 61 1.42 -14.39 8.61
C LEU A 61 2.47 -15.33 8.00
N GLY A 62 3.01 -14.97 6.84
CA GLY A 62 4.08 -15.72 6.18
C GLY A 62 5.29 -15.93 7.08
N LEU A 63 5.75 -14.88 7.78
CA LEU A 63 6.87 -14.97 8.72
C LEU A 63 6.62 -16.03 9.82
N ARG A 64 5.42 -16.07 10.40
CA ARG A 64 5.05 -17.08 11.42
C ARG A 64 4.91 -18.49 10.82
N MET A 65 4.55 -18.58 9.55
CA MET A 65 4.45 -19.86 8.84
C MET A 65 5.83 -20.45 8.52
N LEU A 66 6.88 -19.63 8.40
CA LEU A 66 8.24 -20.14 8.19
C LEU A 66 8.71 -21.06 9.32
N ASP A 67 8.38 -20.76 10.59
CA ASP A 67 8.72 -21.62 11.72
C ASP A 67 8.07 -23.01 11.63
N VAL A 68 6.84 -23.05 11.11
CA VAL A 68 6.10 -24.30 10.89
C VAL A 68 6.73 -25.08 9.74
N LEU A 69 7.06 -24.41 8.62
CA LEU A 69 7.78 -25.02 7.51
C LEU A 69 9.14 -25.58 7.97
N ARG A 70 9.89 -24.81 8.76
CA ARG A 70 11.18 -25.25 9.32
C ARG A 70 11.04 -26.49 10.20
N SER A 71 9.98 -26.55 11.00
CA SER A 71 9.69 -27.72 11.84
C SER A 71 9.35 -28.96 11.00
N LEU A 72 8.60 -28.79 9.89
CA LEU A 72 8.32 -29.87 8.94
C LEU A 72 9.60 -30.38 8.27
N GLU A 73 10.46 -29.48 7.81
CA GLU A 73 11.76 -29.85 7.23
C GLU A 73 12.63 -30.62 8.21
N LEU A 74 12.69 -30.18 9.46
CA LEU A 74 13.44 -30.87 10.51
C LEU A 74 12.91 -32.29 10.73
N ALA A 75 11.59 -32.48 10.74
CA ALA A 75 10.97 -33.79 10.88
C ALA A 75 11.26 -34.70 9.67
N ILE A 76 11.28 -34.14 8.46
CA ILE A 76 11.69 -34.87 7.24
C ILE A 76 13.17 -35.28 7.35
N GLU A 77 14.03 -34.38 7.82
CA GLU A 77 15.46 -34.61 7.94
C GLU A 77 15.83 -35.64 9.01
N SER A 78 15.14 -35.64 10.16
CA SER A 78 15.34 -36.64 11.21
C SER A 78 14.88 -38.05 10.81
N SER A 79 14.08 -38.16 9.74
CA SER A 79 13.43 -39.40 9.31
C SER A 79 14.04 -39.98 8.03
N LYS A 80 15.17 -39.43 7.55
CA LYS A 80 15.81 -39.77 6.26
C LYS A 80 16.06 -41.28 6.04
N ASP A 81 16.19 -42.07 7.10
CA ASP A 81 16.43 -43.54 7.04
C ASP A 81 15.14 -44.38 7.06
N SER A 82 13.96 -43.75 7.10
CA SER A 82 12.67 -44.44 7.15
C SER A 82 11.92 -44.35 5.81
N SER A 83 11.67 -45.50 5.17
CA SER A 83 10.88 -45.60 3.95
C SER A 83 9.39 -45.71 4.26
N ASP A 84 8.85 -44.72 4.98
CA ASP A 84 7.46 -44.67 5.42
C ASP A 84 6.64 -43.77 4.47
N SER A 85 5.44 -44.20 4.08
CA SER A 85 4.50 -43.39 3.29
C SER A 85 4.14 -42.07 3.98
N THR A 86 4.28 -42.03 5.30
CA THR A 86 4.15 -40.83 6.12
C THR A 86 5.18 -39.75 5.73
N LEU A 87 6.44 -40.13 5.47
CA LEU A 87 7.51 -39.20 5.12
C LEU A 87 7.23 -38.53 3.76
N GLU A 88 6.72 -39.31 2.80
CA GLU A 88 6.30 -38.78 1.50
C GLU A 88 5.16 -37.77 1.63
N GLY A 89 4.16 -38.06 2.48
CA GLY A 89 3.09 -37.12 2.79
C GLY A 89 3.59 -35.81 3.40
N LEU A 90 4.59 -35.88 4.28
CA LEU A 90 5.23 -34.69 4.86
C LEU A 90 5.97 -33.86 3.80
N ARG A 91 6.71 -34.50 2.89
CA ARG A 91 7.40 -33.82 1.77
C ARG A 91 6.43 -33.07 0.88
N LEU A 92 5.35 -33.74 0.46
CA LEU A 92 4.30 -33.12 -0.36
C LEU A 92 3.65 -31.94 0.36
N THR A 93 3.46 -32.04 1.67
CA THR A 93 2.89 -30.96 2.48
C THR A 93 3.84 -29.77 2.56
N ALA A 94 5.13 -30.00 2.78
CA ALA A 94 6.15 -28.94 2.80
C ALA A 94 6.26 -28.23 1.44
N GLU A 95 6.21 -28.99 0.33
CA GLU A 95 6.21 -28.43 -1.03
C GLU A 95 4.97 -27.57 -1.30
N SER A 96 3.80 -28.06 -0.92
CA SER A 96 2.54 -27.30 -1.03
C SER A 96 2.59 -26.00 -0.22
N MET A 97 3.20 -26.05 0.97
CA MET A 97 3.40 -24.88 1.82
C MET A 97 4.36 -23.86 1.19
N ARG A 98 5.48 -24.28 0.59
CA ARG A 98 6.36 -23.38 -0.18
C ARG A 98 5.63 -22.73 -1.34
N SER A 99 4.86 -23.51 -2.09
CA SER A 99 4.06 -23.01 -3.22
C SER A 99 3.04 -21.95 -2.77
N ALA A 100 2.35 -22.19 -1.65
CA ALA A 100 1.43 -21.22 -1.06
C ALA A 100 2.14 -19.92 -0.67
N LEU A 101 3.29 -19.98 0.00
CA LEU A 101 4.10 -18.81 0.34
C LEU A 101 4.56 -18.04 -0.91
N SER A 102 5.04 -18.77 -1.93
CA SER A 102 5.48 -18.17 -3.19
C SER A 102 4.34 -17.45 -3.92
N SER A 103 3.11 -17.96 -3.83
CA SER A 103 1.93 -17.32 -4.44
C SER A 103 1.59 -15.96 -3.80
N GLU A 104 1.93 -15.78 -2.53
CA GLU A 104 1.81 -14.52 -1.78
C GLU A 104 3.07 -13.62 -1.95
N GLY A 105 4.01 -14.01 -2.81
CA GLY A 105 5.25 -13.27 -3.09
C GLY A 105 6.38 -13.51 -2.08
N ILE A 106 6.24 -14.50 -1.20
CA ILE A 106 7.27 -14.90 -0.23
C ILE A 106 8.09 -16.04 -0.84
N VAL A 107 9.31 -15.74 -1.27
CA VAL A 107 10.17 -16.67 -1.99
C VAL A 107 11.44 -16.95 -1.17
N GLU A 108 11.92 -18.18 -1.27
CA GLU A 108 13.19 -18.59 -0.68
C GLU A 108 14.35 -17.81 -1.31
N ILE A 109 15.32 -17.41 -0.48
CA ILE A 109 16.52 -16.71 -0.94
C ILE A 109 17.54 -17.80 -1.30
N ASP A 110 17.88 -17.89 -2.57
CA ASP A 110 18.94 -18.80 -3.02
C ASP A 110 20.28 -18.31 -2.47
N VAL A 111 21.06 -19.24 -1.93
CA VAL A 111 22.35 -18.99 -1.28
C VAL A 111 23.44 -19.89 -1.82
N GLU A 112 23.10 -20.88 -2.65
CA GLU A 112 24.10 -21.71 -3.30
C GLU A 112 24.78 -20.88 -4.41
N ASP A 113 26.10 -20.71 -4.29
CA ASP A 113 26.97 -19.96 -5.22
C ASP A 113 26.74 -18.42 -5.31
N GLU A 114 25.89 -17.82 -4.47
CA GLU A 114 25.73 -16.36 -4.42
C GLU A 114 26.79 -15.64 -3.55
N VAL A 115 27.17 -14.43 -3.95
CA VAL A 115 27.97 -13.53 -3.12
C VAL A 115 27.12 -13.04 -1.96
N PHE A 116 27.66 -13.13 -0.73
CA PHE A 116 26.96 -12.66 0.47
C PHE A 116 26.42 -11.22 0.32
N ASP A 117 25.10 -11.05 0.41
CA ASP A 117 24.40 -9.77 0.36
C ASP A 117 23.86 -9.39 1.76
N PRO A 118 24.44 -8.38 2.44
CA PRO A 118 24.00 -7.93 3.76
C PRO A 118 22.55 -7.44 3.83
N SER A 119 21.93 -7.11 2.69
CA SER A 119 20.53 -6.66 2.64
C SER A 119 19.52 -7.81 2.71
N ARG A 120 19.97 -9.05 2.48
CA ARG A 120 19.14 -10.26 2.37
C ARG A 120 19.61 -11.41 3.25
N MET A 121 20.88 -11.40 3.64
CA MET A 121 21.54 -12.50 4.34
C MET A 121 22.02 -12.07 5.73
N GLU A 122 21.86 -12.95 6.71
CA GLU A 122 22.39 -12.78 8.06
C GLU A 122 23.68 -13.59 8.21
N ALA A 123 24.79 -12.93 8.57
CA ALA A 123 26.06 -13.60 8.80
C ALA A 123 26.09 -14.24 10.19
N ILE A 124 26.03 -15.57 10.26
CA ILE A 124 26.03 -16.32 11.52
C ILE A 124 27.45 -16.75 11.93
N ALA A 125 28.28 -17.15 10.97
CA ALA A 125 29.67 -17.58 11.22
C ALA A 125 30.55 -17.40 9.98
N ALA A 126 31.83 -17.10 10.19
CA ALA A 126 32.84 -17.10 9.13
C ALA A 126 33.59 -18.45 9.17
N ILE A 127 33.43 -19.25 8.11
CA ILE A 127 34.11 -20.53 7.97
C ILE A 127 35.30 -20.32 7.02
N PRO A 128 36.52 -20.73 7.38
CA PRO A 128 37.66 -20.64 6.48
C PRO A 128 37.41 -21.49 5.22
N ALA A 129 37.70 -20.93 4.05
CA ALA A 129 37.58 -21.65 2.79
C ALA A 129 38.52 -22.88 2.80
N PRO A 130 38.07 -24.04 2.27
CA PRO A 130 38.88 -25.24 2.17
C PRO A 130 40.10 -25.07 1.26
#